data_AF-K9FT15-F1
#
_entry.id   AF-K9FT15-F1
#
_cell.length_a   1.000
_cell.length_b   1.000
_cell.length_c   1.000
_cell.angle_alpha   90.00
_cell.angle_beta   90.00
_cell.angle_gamma   90.00
#
_symmetry.space_group_name_H-M   'P 1'
#
loop_
_entity.id
_entity.type
_entity.pdbx_description
1 polymer ?
#
loop_
_entity_poly.entity_id
_entity_poly.type
_entity_poly.pdbx_seq_one_letter_code
_entity_poly.pdbx_strand_id
1 'polypeptide(L)'
;MMAAPVAYWLYHLLSPRYRDAADSDILAFSCFFAGAAFCLGMSATYHTISNHSPTVARIGNALDYIGIVGLIVGSFVPSVFYGFYCVPDLQHRYWAMICTIGLGCVIVSASPRFRTPRWRPFRATMFVGMGLSAVFPILHGAFLFGLDRMQQQIGLNWLVFQGFLYILGAGIYAARVPERLMPGKFDIVGSSHQIFHVLVVFAALAHLTGLLKAFDYRHSGAAETCQIPRG
;
A
#
# COMPACT_ATOMS: atom_id res chain seq x y z
N MET A 1 -21.96 3.94 -6.17
CA MET A 1 -22.95 2.99 -5.62
C MET A 1 -22.35 1.73 -4.97
N MET A 2 -21.03 1.47 -5.04
CA MET A 2 -20.40 0.32 -4.35
C MET A 2 -19.91 0.61 -2.91
N ALA A 3 -19.94 1.86 -2.45
CA ALA A 3 -19.41 2.24 -1.14
C ALA A 3 -20.17 1.59 0.04
N ALA A 4 -21.50 1.51 -0.02
CA ALA A 4 -22.30 0.92 1.06
C ALA A 4 -22.13 -0.61 1.19
N PRO A 5 -22.18 -1.41 0.10
CA PRO A 5 -21.85 -2.83 0.16
C PRO A 5 -20.43 -3.11 0.68
N VAL A 6 -19.44 -2.33 0.25
CA VAL A 6 -18.05 -2.47 0.71
C VAL A 6 -17.93 -2.09 2.19
N ALA A 7 -18.56 -1.00 2.63
CA ALA A 7 -18.56 -0.59 4.03
C ALA A 7 -19.24 -1.64 4.93
N TYR A 8 -20.37 -2.20 4.48
CA TYR A 8 -21.06 -3.28 5.17
C TYR A 8 -20.17 -4.53 5.29
N TRP A 9 -19.52 -4.93 4.18
CA TRP A 9 -18.59 -6.06 4.18
C TRP A 9 -17.39 -5.81 5.11
N LEU A 10 -16.78 -4.63 5.06
CA LEU A 10 -15.68 -4.24 5.95
C LEU A 10 -16.12 -4.24 7.42
N TYR A 11 -17.32 -3.75 7.73
CA TYR A 11 -17.86 -3.78 9.08
C TYR A 11 -18.00 -5.21 9.61
N HIS A 12 -18.53 -6.14 8.81
CA HIS A 12 -18.63 -7.54 9.20
C HIS A 12 -17.27 -8.23 9.29
N LEU A 13 -16.31 -7.80 8.48
CA LEU A 13 -14.95 -8.31 8.52
C LEU A 13 -14.18 -7.83 9.76
N LEU A 14 -14.36 -6.58 10.18
CA LEU A 14 -13.60 -5.97 11.27
C LEU A 14 -14.28 -6.09 12.64
N SER A 15 -15.62 -6.02 12.70
CA SER A 15 -16.38 -5.99 13.97
C SER A 15 -16.04 -7.09 14.98
N PRO A 16 -15.75 -8.35 14.59
CA PRO A 16 -15.40 -9.39 15.56
C PRO A 16 -14.04 -9.14 16.24
N ARG A 17 -13.13 -8.45 15.57
CA ARG A 17 -11.73 -8.23 16.02
C ARG A 17 -11.56 -7.02 16.92
N TYR A 18 -12.54 -6.10 16.94
CA TYR A 18 -12.46 -4.89 17.77
C TYR A 18 -12.40 -5.17 19.27
N ARG A 19 -13.00 -6.27 19.73
CA ARG A 19 -13.00 -6.62 21.17
C ARG A 19 -11.62 -7.02 21.68
N ASP A 20 -10.82 -7.63 20.81
CA ASP A 20 -9.53 -8.22 21.16
C ASP A 20 -8.35 -7.32 20.76
N ALA A 21 -8.60 -6.23 20.03
CA ALA A 21 -7.56 -5.35 19.52
C ALA A 21 -6.94 -4.49 20.62
N ALA A 22 -5.61 -4.51 20.73
CA ALA A 22 -4.89 -3.55 21.56
C ALA A 22 -4.78 -2.19 20.86
N ASP A 23 -4.46 -1.14 21.63
CA ASP A 23 -4.25 0.21 21.10
C ASP A 23 -3.17 0.26 20.01
N SER A 24 -2.14 -0.58 20.12
CA SER A 24 -1.07 -0.70 19.14
C SER A 24 -1.56 -1.31 17.81
N ASP A 25 -2.48 -2.28 17.86
CA ASP A 25 -3.13 -2.83 16.66
C ASP A 25 -3.99 -1.77 15.98
N ILE A 26 -4.78 -1.04 16.77
CA ILE A 26 -5.63 0.06 16.27
C ILE A 26 -4.77 1.12 15.58
N LEU A 27 -3.65 1.51 16.18
CA LEU A 27 -2.73 2.48 15.60
C LEU A 27 -2.13 1.96 14.28
N ALA A 28 -1.64 0.71 14.28
CA ALA A 28 -1.04 0.09 13.11
C ALA A 28 -2.03 0.01 11.92
N PHE A 29 -3.26 -0.46 12.16
CA PHE A 29 -4.31 -0.50 11.14
C PHE A 29 -4.74 0.90 10.71
N SER A 30 -4.79 1.87 11.62
CA SER A 30 -5.13 3.26 11.31
C SER A 30 -4.14 3.87 10.32
N CYS A 31 -2.85 3.56 10.41
CA CYS A 31 -1.86 3.99 9.42
C CYS A 31 -2.17 3.47 8.02
N PHE A 32 -2.57 2.20 7.88
CA PHE A 32 -2.98 1.64 6.59
C PHE A 32 -4.25 2.29 6.06
N PHE A 33 -5.31 2.36 6.87
CA PHE A 33 -6.58 2.94 6.44
C PHE A 33 -6.46 4.43 6.12
N ALA A 34 -5.71 5.20 6.91
CA ALA A 34 -5.44 6.61 6.61
C ALA A 34 -4.65 6.75 5.30
N GLY A 35 -3.61 5.94 5.09
CA GLY A 35 -2.85 5.93 3.84
C GLY A 35 -3.72 5.57 2.62
N ALA A 36 -4.57 4.55 2.74
CA ALA A 36 -5.48 4.13 1.68
C ALA A 36 -6.56 5.18 1.39
N ALA A 37 -7.21 5.72 2.42
CA ALA A 37 -8.21 6.77 2.28
C ALA A 37 -7.60 8.03 1.65
N PHE A 38 -6.41 8.43 2.10
CA PHE A 38 -5.69 9.57 1.53
C PHE A 38 -5.34 9.33 0.06
N CYS A 39 -4.75 8.18 -0.29
CA CYS A 39 -4.40 7.85 -1.67
C CYS A 39 -5.60 7.85 -2.60
N LEU A 40 -6.65 7.09 -2.25
CA LEU A 40 -7.84 6.95 -3.09
C LEU A 40 -8.64 8.25 -3.15
N GLY A 41 -8.70 8.99 -2.03
CA GLY A 41 -9.33 10.31 -1.95
C GLY A 41 -8.66 11.33 -2.85
N MET A 42 -7.33 11.49 -2.74
CA MET A 42 -6.58 12.43 -3.59
C MET A 42 -6.69 12.06 -5.08
N SER A 43 -6.61 10.77 -5.41
CA SER A 43 -6.80 10.25 -6.76
C SER A 43 -8.19 10.60 -7.33
N ALA A 44 -9.25 10.28 -6.57
CA ALA A 44 -10.62 10.55 -6.99
C ALA A 44 -10.88 12.05 -7.14
N THR A 45 -10.42 12.86 -6.18
CA THR A 45 -10.52 14.32 -6.26
C THR A 45 -9.80 14.85 -7.50
N TYR A 46 -8.54 14.47 -7.72
CA TYR A 46 -7.77 14.92 -8.88
C TYR A 46 -8.48 14.60 -10.19
N HIS A 47 -8.88 13.35 -10.40
CA HIS A 47 -9.54 12.93 -11.64
C HIS A 47 -10.93 13.56 -11.84
N THR A 48 -11.58 14.02 -10.78
CA THR A 48 -12.86 14.75 -10.87
C THR A 48 -12.64 16.21 -11.32
N ILE A 49 -11.59 16.87 -10.80
CA ILE A 49 -11.40 18.32 -11.00
C ILE A 49 -10.25 18.66 -11.96
N SER A 50 -9.63 17.67 -12.60
CA SER A 50 -8.43 17.86 -13.43
C SER A 50 -8.65 18.80 -14.62
N ASN A 51 -9.88 18.96 -15.08
CA ASN A 51 -10.22 19.82 -16.22
C ASN A 51 -10.56 21.27 -15.82
N HIS A 52 -10.49 21.62 -14.53
CA HIS A 52 -10.86 22.95 -14.04
C HIS A 52 -9.89 24.06 -14.50
N SER A 53 -8.58 23.91 -14.25
CA SER A 53 -7.56 24.85 -14.72
C SER A 53 -6.16 24.20 -14.71
N PRO A 54 -5.18 24.73 -15.48
CA PRO A 54 -3.82 24.19 -15.48
C PRO A 54 -3.15 24.19 -14.10
N THR A 55 -3.51 25.13 -13.23
CA THR A 55 -3.01 25.21 -11.84
C THR A 55 -3.63 24.12 -10.97
N VAL A 56 -4.96 23.96 -11.02
CA VAL A 56 -5.67 22.91 -10.25
C VAL A 56 -5.22 21.52 -10.69
N ALA A 57 -5.11 21.27 -12.00
CA ALA A 57 -4.62 20.01 -12.54
C ALA A 57 -3.19 19.69 -12.05
N ARG A 58 -2.34 20.72 -11.95
CA ARG A 58 -0.97 20.58 -11.48
C ARG A 58 -0.89 20.20 -10.01
N ILE A 59 -1.66 20.87 -9.16
CA ILE A 59 -1.68 20.60 -7.72
C ILE A 59 -2.30 19.23 -7.46
N GLY A 60 -3.45 18.94 -8.07
CA GLY A 60 -4.14 17.66 -7.93
C GLY A 60 -3.27 16.47 -8.36
N ASN A 61 -2.56 16.57 -9.49
CA ASN A 61 -1.67 15.49 -9.93
C ASN A 61 -0.48 15.26 -8.98
N ALA A 62 0.03 16.32 -8.34
CA ALA A 62 1.07 16.16 -7.33
C ALA A 62 0.53 15.47 -6.06
N LEU A 63 -0.66 15.87 -5.61
CA LEU A 63 -1.33 15.23 -4.47
C LEU A 63 -1.70 13.77 -4.74
N ASP A 64 -2.11 13.43 -5.96
CA ASP A 64 -2.36 12.04 -6.39
C ASP A 64 -1.09 11.17 -6.26
N TYR A 65 0.06 11.68 -6.70
CA TYR A 65 1.34 10.99 -6.53
C TYR A 65 1.79 10.89 -5.06
N ILE A 66 1.59 11.93 -4.26
CA ILE A 66 1.86 11.89 -2.82
C ILE A 66 0.91 10.90 -2.13
N GLY A 67 -0.31 10.73 -2.63
CA GLY A 67 -1.26 9.71 -2.23
C GLY A 67 -0.67 8.30 -2.32
N ILE A 68 -0.04 7.95 -3.45
CA ILE A 68 0.63 6.65 -3.63
C ILE A 68 1.70 6.43 -2.55
N VAL A 69 2.51 7.45 -2.25
CA VAL A 69 3.51 7.37 -1.18
C VAL A 69 2.84 7.10 0.17
N GLY A 70 1.77 7.84 0.48
CA GLY A 70 1.00 7.67 1.72
C GLY A 70 0.45 6.25 1.90
N LEU A 71 -0.08 5.65 0.83
CA LEU A 71 -0.54 4.25 0.85
C LEU A 71 0.61 3.28 1.09
N ILE A 72 1.76 3.45 0.43
CA ILE A 72 2.91 2.55 0.62
C ILE A 72 3.44 2.64 2.05
N VAL A 73 3.68 3.85 2.57
CA VAL A 73 4.12 4.04 3.97
C VAL A 73 3.09 3.46 4.94
N GLY A 74 1.81 3.80 4.75
CA GLY A 74 0.72 3.31 5.58
C GLY A 74 0.58 1.79 5.59
N SER A 75 0.90 1.11 4.49
CA SER A 75 0.90 -0.36 4.38
C SER A 75 2.13 -1.00 5.04
N PHE A 76 3.28 -0.33 5.00
CA PHE A 76 4.50 -0.83 5.64
C PHE A 76 4.39 -0.83 7.16
N VAL A 77 3.76 0.18 7.75
CA VAL A 77 3.67 0.32 9.21
C VAL A 77 3.12 -0.94 9.89
N PRO A 78 1.90 -1.42 9.58
CA PRO A 78 1.34 -2.61 10.20
C PRO A 78 2.05 -3.91 9.78
N SER A 79 2.58 -3.99 8.56
CA SER A 79 3.34 -5.18 8.13
C SER A 79 4.62 -5.38 8.94
N VAL A 80 5.35 -4.30 9.17
CA VAL A 80 6.56 -4.29 10.00
C VAL A 80 6.20 -4.49 11.47
N PHE A 81 5.12 -3.87 11.95
CA PHE A 81 4.60 -4.05 13.30
C PHE A 81 4.38 -5.53 13.63
N TYR A 82 3.59 -6.26 12.82
CA TYR A 82 3.34 -7.67 13.07
C TYR A 82 4.54 -8.56 12.72
N GLY A 83 5.28 -8.24 11.67
CA GLY A 83 6.45 -9.02 11.25
C GLY A 83 7.57 -9.04 12.29
N PHE A 84 7.78 -7.93 12.99
CA PHE A 84 8.81 -7.77 14.01
C PHE A 84 8.22 -7.48 15.38
N TYR A 85 7.02 -8.00 15.68
CA TYR A 85 6.26 -7.66 16.89
C TYR A 85 7.08 -7.72 18.18
N CYS A 86 7.93 -8.74 18.33
CA CYS A 86 8.79 -8.91 19.50
C CYS A 86 10.20 -8.30 19.38
N VAL A 87 10.49 -7.57 18.30
CA VAL A 87 11.81 -6.96 18.04
C VAL A 87 11.64 -5.47 17.68
N PRO A 88 11.36 -4.60 18.68
CA PRO A 88 11.04 -3.19 18.45
C PRO A 88 12.14 -2.43 17.69
N ASP A 89 13.41 -2.77 17.93
CA ASP A 89 14.54 -2.12 17.22
C ASP A 89 14.44 -2.28 15.70
N LEU A 90 14.03 -3.47 15.23
CA LEU A 90 13.84 -3.71 13.80
C LEU A 90 12.61 -2.98 13.27
N GLN A 91 11.54 -2.84 14.06
CA GLN A 91 10.38 -2.04 13.66
C GLN A 91 10.79 -0.59 13.37
N HIS A 92 11.46 0.05 14.32
CA HIS A 92 11.89 1.45 14.17
C HIS A 92 12.84 1.64 12.98
N ARG A 93 13.78 0.71 12.75
CA ARG A 93 14.71 0.78 11.61
C ARG A 93 13.97 0.72 10.27
N TYR A 94 13.01 -0.19 10.13
CA TYR A 94 12.27 -0.34 8.87
C TYR A 94 11.22 0.75 8.66
N TRP A 95 10.61 1.26 9.74
CA TRP A 95 9.76 2.45 9.65
C TRP A 95 10.57 3.69 9.27
N ALA A 96 11.76 3.89 9.86
CA ALA A 96 12.66 4.97 9.45
C ALA A 96 13.04 4.84 7.97
N MET A 97 13.42 3.64 7.53
CA MET A 97 13.74 3.35 6.13
C MET A 97 12.61 3.76 5.18
N ILE A 98 11.39 3.27 5.41
CA ILE A 98 10.27 3.56 4.49
C ILE A 98 9.84 5.02 4.55
N CYS A 99 9.91 5.68 5.71
CA CYS A 99 9.63 7.10 5.85
C CYS A 99 10.66 7.95 5.11
N THR A 100 11.94 7.62 5.18
CA THR A 100 13.01 8.32 4.44
C THR A 100 12.86 8.14 2.93
N ILE A 101 12.63 6.92 2.46
CA ILE A 101 12.38 6.64 1.03
C ILE A 101 11.12 7.40 0.57
N GLY A 102 10.05 7.36 1.37
CA GLY A 102 8.79 8.04 1.10
C GLY A 102 8.97 9.55 1.01
N LEU A 103 9.70 10.17 1.93
CA LEU A 103 10.02 11.60 1.88
C LEU A 103 10.75 11.97 0.59
N GLY A 104 11.74 11.16 0.18
CA GLY A 104 12.42 11.32 -1.10
C GLY A 104 11.44 11.27 -2.29
N CYS A 105 10.52 10.30 -2.29
CA CYS A 105 9.50 10.17 -3.33
C CYS A 105 8.52 11.37 -3.35
N VAL A 106 8.16 11.92 -2.19
CA VAL A 106 7.33 13.14 -2.09
C VAL A 106 8.05 14.34 -2.70
N ILE A 107 9.32 14.55 -2.36
CA ILE A 107 10.14 15.65 -2.89
C ILE A 107 10.23 15.56 -4.41
N VAL A 108 10.49 14.37 -4.95
CA VAL A 108 10.53 14.14 -6.40
C VAL A 108 9.16 14.35 -7.05
N SER A 109 8.09 13.88 -6.42
CA SER A 109 6.72 14.00 -6.93
C SER A 109 6.20 15.44 -6.95
N ALA A 110 6.67 16.28 -6.02
CA ALA A 110 6.37 17.72 -5.99
C ALA A 110 7.09 18.49 -7.11
N SER A 111 8.08 17.89 -7.79
CA SER A 111 8.85 18.57 -8.83
C SER A 111 8.02 18.85 -10.08
N PRO A 112 8.06 20.09 -10.62
CA PRO A 112 7.40 20.44 -11.87
C PRO A 112 7.78 19.55 -13.06
N ARG A 113 9.01 19.00 -13.09
CA ARG A 113 9.58 18.25 -14.21
C ARG A 113 9.05 16.81 -14.27
N PHE A 114 8.73 16.22 -13.13
CA PHE A 114 8.26 14.84 -12.96
C PHE A 114 6.89 14.57 -13.60
N ARG A 115 6.15 15.65 -13.94
CA ARG A 115 4.78 15.59 -14.46
C ARG A 115 4.69 15.33 -15.96
N THR A 116 5.78 15.51 -16.73
CA THR A 116 5.67 15.35 -18.19
C THR A 116 5.48 13.88 -18.57
N PRO A 117 4.80 13.58 -19.69
CA PRO A 117 4.57 12.20 -20.13
C PRO A 117 5.86 11.38 -20.28
N ARG A 118 6.99 12.02 -20.61
CA ARG A 118 8.31 11.40 -20.74
C ARG A 118 8.79 10.73 -19.45
N TRP A 119 8.39 11.25 -18.28
CA TRP A 119 8.79 10.68 -16.98
C TRP A 119 7.92 9.51 -16.52
N ARG A 120 6.86 9.14 -17.27
CA ARG A 120 5.93 8.08 -16.86
C ARG A 120 6.63 6.76 -16.46
N PRO A 121 7.58 6.22 -17.24
CA PRO A 121 8.30 5.00 -16.84
C PRO A 121 9.09 5.20 -15.54
N PHE A 122 9.77 6.35 -15.40
CA PHE A 122 10.50 6.67 -14.18
C PHE A 122 9.58 6.74 -12.96
N ARG A 123 8.38 7.34 -13.07
CA ARG A 123 7.41 7.35 -11.96
C ARG A 123 7.01 5.94 -11.55
N ALA A 124 6.68 5.10 -12.54
CA ALA A 124 6.33 3.71 -12.29
C ALA A 124 7.47 2.97 -11.59
N THR A 125 8.70 3.09 -12.10
CA THR A 125 9.88 2.48 -11.48
C THR A 125 10.17 3.02 -10.07
N MET A 126 9.98 4.31 -9.83
CA MET A 126 10.19 4.93 -8.51
C MET A 126 9.23 4.35 -7.47
N PHE A 127 7.92 4.33 -7.75
CA PHE A 127 6.93 3.79 -6.82
C PHE A 127 7.03 2.27 -6.66
N VAL A 128 7.30 1.53 -7.74
CA VAL A 128 7.59 0.10 -7.67
C VAL A 128 8.83 -0.16 -6.84
N GLY A 129 9.90 0.62 -7.02
CA GLY A 129 11.13 0.52 -6.24
C GLY A 129 10.89 0.79 -4.75
N MET A 130 10.09 1.81 -4.42
CA MET A 130 9.67 2.06 -3.04
C MET A 130 8.91 0.86 -2.46
N GLY A 131 7.96 0.27 -3.20
CA GLY A 131 7.26 -0.94 -2.76
C GLY A 131 8.19 -2.16 -2.60
N LEU A 132 9.11 -2.37 -3.56
CA LEU A 132 10.09 -3.46 -3.55
C LEU A 132 11.11 -3.34 -2.40
N SER A 133 11.25 -2.18 -1.77
CA SER A 133 12.02 -2.06 -0.53
C SER A 133 11.49 -2.97 0.59
N ALA A 134 10.26 -3.50 0.48
CA ALA A 134 9.71 -4.50 1.40
C ALA A 134 10.49 -5.83 1.38
N VAL A 135 11.25 -6.11 0.30
CA VAL A 135 12.09 -7.31 0.22
C VAL A 135 13.11 -7.34 1.36
N PHE A 136 13.65 -6.20 1.79
CA PHE A 136 14.62 -6.14 2.90
C PHE A 136 14.04 -6.66 4.22
N PRO A 137 12.94 -6.10 4.77
CA PRO A 137 12.32 -6.63 5.98
C PRO A 137 11.77 -8.05 5.81
N ILE A 138 11.24 -8.42 4.63
CA ILE A 138 10.74 -9.78 4.40
C ILE A 138 11.88 -10.81 4.48
N LEU A 139 12.99 -10.57 3.79
CA LEU A 139 14.14 -11.49 3.81
C LEU A 139 14.81 -11.54 5.18
N HIS A 140 14.95 -10.40 5.85
CA HIS A 140 15.50 -10.37 7.21
C HIS A 140 14.58 -11.11 8.20
N GLY A 141 13.26 -10.90 8.13
CA GLY A 141 12.30 -11.63 8.94
C GLY A 141 12.30 -13.14 8.63
N ALA A 142 12.37 -13.52 7.37
CA ALA A 142 12.47 -14.93 6.97
C ALA A 142 13.76 -15.60 7.47
N PHE A 143 14.87 -14.87 7.49
CA PHE A 143 16.14 -15.35 8.05
C PHE A 143 16.07 -15.55 9.57
N LEU A 144 15.41 -14.64 10.29
CA LEU A 144 15.31 -14.70 11.76
C LEU A 144 14.26 -15.69 12.26
N PHE A 145 13.12 -15.75 11.59
CA PHE A 145 11.91 -16.40 12.09
C PHE A 145 11.50 -17.63 11.29
N GLY A 146 12.03 -17.80 10.08
CA GLY A 146 11.60 -18.80 9.11
C GLY A 146 10.38 -18.35 8.29
N LEU A 147 10.20 -18.97 7.12
CA LEU A 147 9.12 -18.62 6.19
C LEU A 147 7.73 -18.93 6.73
N ASP A 148 7.56 -20.05 7.43
CA ASP A 148 6.26 -20.47 7.97
C ASP A 148 5.75 -19.47 9.01
N ARG A 149 6.64 -19.01 9.89
CA ARG A 149 6.32 -17.99 10.87
C ARG A 149 6.04 -16.64 10.22
N MET A 150 6.81 -16.23 9.22
CA MET A 150 6.52 -15.02 8.44
C MET A 150 5.15 -15.11 7.73
N GLN A 151 4.80 -16.28 7.20
CA GLN A 151 3.49 -16.51 6.60
C GLN A 151 2.35 -16.28 7.59
N GLN A 152 2.52 -16.66 8.85
CA GLN A 152 1.53 -16.41 9.90
C GLN A 152 1.56 -14.96 10.40
N GLN A 153 2.75 -14.39 10.63
CA GLN A 153 2.91 -13.05 11.19
C GLN A 153 2.51 -11.91 10.26
N ILE A 154 2.65 -12.06 8.94
CA ILE A 154 2.36 -10.95 8.01
C ILE A 154 1.45 -11.35 6.85
N GLY A 155 0.94 -12.59 6.85
CA GLY A 155 0.20 -13.12 5.72
C GLY A 155 1.04 -13.10 4.44
N LEU A 156 2.30 -13.56 4.49
CA LEU A 156 3.31 -13.41 3.43
C LEU A 156 2.80 -13.63 2.01
N ASN A 157 2.03 -14.69 1.74
CA ASN A 157 1.43 -14.98 0.43
C ASN A 157 0.52 -13.84 -0.08
N TRP A 158 -0.25 -13.21 0.81
CA TRP A 158 -1.08 -12.06 0.45
C TRP A 158 -0.24 -10.81 0.16
N LEU A 159 0.85 -10.61 0.92
CA LEU A 159 1.80 -9.53 0.67
C LEU A 159 2.52 -9.71 -0.68
N VAL A 160 2.91 -10.94 -1.02
CA VAL A 160 3.47 -11.29 -2.34
C VAL A 160 2.45 -11.08 -3.44
N PHE A 161 1.19 -11.49 -3.23
CA PHE A 161 0.11 -11.29 -4.19
C PHE A 161 -0.18 -9.79 -4.43
N GLN A 162 -0.22 -8.98 -3.37
CA GLN A 162 -0.27 -7.52 -3.47
C GLN A 162 0.90 -6.97 -4.30
N GLY A 163 2.12 -7.41 -4.02
CA GLY A 163 3.31 -7.00 -4.77
C GLY A 163 3.19 -7.32 -6.27
N PHE A 164 2.70 -8.51 -6.60
CA PHE A 164 2.39 -8.91 -7.96
C PHE A 164 1.37 -7.98 -8.62
N LEU A 165 0.25 -7.68 -7.95
CA LEU A 165 -0.79 -6.78 -8.47
C LEU A 165 -0.26 -5.37 -8.73
N TYR A 166 0.58 -4.83 -7.84
CA TYR A 166 1.22 -3.53 -8.04
C TYR A 166 2.19 -3.51 -9.22
N ILE A 167 3.04 -4.52 -9.36
CA ILE A 167 3.99 -4.62 -10.48
C ILE A 167 3.23 -4.77 -11.81
N LEU A 168 2.20 -5.62 -11.84
CA LEU A 168 1.33 -5.80 -13.01
C LEU A 168 0.66 -4.48 -13.39
N GLY A 169 0.04 -3.79 -12.43
CA GLY A 169 -0.62 -2.51 -12.66
C GLY A 169 0.34 -1.43 -13.15
N ALA A 170 1.51 -1.30 -12.51
CA ALA A 170 2.55 -0.36 -12.92
C ALA A 170 3.07 -0.64 -14.33
N GLY A 171 3.24 -1.93 -14.68
CA GLY A 171 3.62 -2.37 -16.03
C GLY A 171 2.58 -2.00 -17.08
N ILE A 172 1.31 -2.29 -16.81
CA ILE A 172 0.17 -1.91 -17.66
C ILE A 172 0.11 -0.38 -17.85
N TYR A 173 0.20 0.38 -16.75
CA TYR A 173 0.22 1.85 -16.75
C TYR A 173 1.39 2.43 -17.58
N ALA A 174 2.60 1.90 -17.39
CA ALA A 174 3.78 2.37 -18.11
C ALA A 174 3.71 2.03 -19.60
N ALA A 175 3.23 0.84 -19.96
CA ALA A 175 3.15 0.34 -21.33
C ALA A 175 1.96 0.90 -22.13
N ARG A 176 0.97 1.52 -21.46
CA ARG A 176 -0.28 2.03 -22.04
C ARG A 176 -1.07 0.98 -22.80
N VAL A 177 -1.09 -0.25 -22.29
CA VAL A 177 -1.85 -1.35 -22.90
C VAL A 177 -3.18 -1.46 -22.16
N PRO A 178 -4.33 -1.56 -22.86
CA PRO A 178 -4.47 -1.87 -24.28
C PRO A 178 -4.59 -0.67 -25.24
N GLU A 179 -4.73 0.57 -24.77
CA GLU A 179 -5.06 1.71 -25.65
C GLU A 179 -3.95 2.09 -26.65
N ARG A 180 -2.70 1.72 -26.38
CA ARG A 180 -1.58 1.84 -27.33
C ARG A 180 -1.72 0.89 -28.52
N LEU A 181 -2.34 -0.28 -28.32
CA LEU A 181 -2.50 -1.31 -29.35
C LEU A 181 -3.75 -1.09 -30.20
N MET A 182 -4.81 -0.52 -29.60
CA MET A 182 -6.05 -0.18 -30.31
C MET A 182 -6.50 1.25 -29.96
N PRO A 183 -5.90 2.27 -30.60
CA PRO A 183 -6.27 3.67 -30.38
C PRO A 183 -7.76 3.90 -30.65
N GLY A 184 -8.42 4.70 -29.81
CA GLY A 184 -9.84 5.04 -29.93
C GLY A 184 -10.82 4.01 -29.35
N LYS A 185 -10.39 2.77 -29.05
CA LYS A 185 -11.28 1.72 -28.51
C LYS A 185 -11.48 1.78 -27.00
N PHE A 186 -10.53 2.37 -26.28
CA PHE A 186 -10.47 2.36 -24.81
C PHE A 186 -10.54 3.78 -24.22
N ASP A 187 -11.17 4.71 -24.93
CA ASP A 187 -11.21 6.12 -24.54
C ASP A 187 -12.09 6.35 -23.30
N ILE A 188 -13.13 5.52 -23.12
CA ILE A 188 -14.09 5.63 -22.01
C ILE A 188 -13.93 4.52 -20.97
N VAL A 189 -13.76 3.26 -21.41
CA VAL A 189 -13.68 2.08 -20.53
C VAL A 189 -12.52 1.18 -20.97
N GLY A 190 -11.76 0.68 -19.99
CA GLY A 190 -10.70 -0.31 -20.18
C GLY A 190 -9.34 0.27 -20.53
N SER A 191 -9.12 1.58 -20.34
CA SER A 191 -7.79 2.17 -20.50
C SER A 191 -6.81 1.61 -19.46
N SER A 192 -5.51 1.63 -19.77
CA SER A 192 -4.46 1.17 -18.85
C SER A 192 -4.52 1.86 -17.49
N HIS A 193 -4.92 3.14 -17.45
CA HIS A 193 -5.04 3.92 -16.22
C HIS A 193 -6.22 3.48 -15.36
N GLN A 194 -7.35 3.10 -15.97
CA GLN A 194 -8.47 2.51 -15.25
C GLN A 194 -8.12 1.14 -14.69
N ILE A 195 -7.46 0.29 -15.49
CA ILE A 195 -7.00 -1.03 -15.04
C ILE A 195 -6.02 -0.88 -13.87
N PHE A 196 -5.10 0.08 -13.95
CA PHE A 196 -4.18 0.39 -12.86
C PHE A 196 -4.91 0.71 -11.55
N HIS A 197 -5.88 1.63 -11.57
CA HIS A 197 -6.66 1.97 -10.37
C HIS A 197 -7.40 0.77 -9.78
N VAL A 198 -8.01 -0.07 -10.63
CA VAL A 198 -8.68 -1.30 -10.18
C VAL A 198 -7.69 -2.26 -9.49
N LEU A 199 -6.50 -2.44 -10.06
CA LEU A 199 -5.46 -3.28 -9.47
C LEU A 199 -4.93 -2.72 -8.14
N VAL A 200 -4.83 -1.40 -7.99
CA VAL A 200 -4.46 -0.76 -6.71
C VAL A 200 -5.50 -1.07 -5.61
N VAL A 201 -6.79 -1.03 -5.93
CA VAL A 201 -7.85 -1.39 -4.97
C VAL A 201 -7.75 -2.86 -4.58
N PHE A 202 -7.58 -3.78 -5.54
CA PHE A 202 -7.40 -5.20 -5.23
C PHE A 202 -6.13 -5.47 -4.42
N ALA A 203 -5.03 -4.76 -4.71
CA ALA A 203 -3.80 -4.86 -3.94
C ALA A 203 -4.00 -4.40 -2.48
N ALA A 204 -4.75 -3.31 -2.25
CA ALA A 204 -5.10 -2.86 -0.91
C ALA A 204 -5.99 -3.86 -0.16
N LEU A 205 -6.94 -4.52 -0.86
CA LEU A 205 -7.75 -5.58 -0.27
C LEU A 205 -6.92 -6.83 0.07
N ALA A 206 -5.99 -7.21 -0.80
CA ALA A 206 -5.04 -8.29 -0.53
C ALA A 206 -4.18 -7.97 0.70
N HIS A 207 -3.69 -6.73 0.81
CA HIS A 207 -2.95 -6.24 1.96
C HIS A 207 -3.77 -6.36 3.25
N LEU A 208 -4.99 -5.83 3.26
CA LEU A 208 -5.90 -5.91 4.40
C LEU A 208 -6.16 -7.37 4.80
N THR A 209 -6.34 -8.26 3.83
CA THR A 209 -6.52 -9.69 4.11
C THR A 209 -5.29 -10.30 4.78
N GLY A 210 -4.07 -9.91 4.37
CA GLY A 210 -2.82 -10.29 5.03
C GLY A 210 -2.74 -9.76 6.45
N LEU A 211 -3.06 -8.48 6.67
CA LEU A 211 -3.08 -7.85 8.00
C LEU A 211 -4.08 -8.50 8.96
N LEU A 212 -5.26 -8.89 8.48
CA LEU A 212 -6.25 -9.56 9.31
C LEU A 212 -5.77 -10.95 9.74
N LYS A 213 -5.08 -11.68 8.85
CA LYS A 213 -4.43 -12.95 9.23
C LYS A 213 -3.33 -12.75 10.27
N ALA A 214 -2.54 -11.68 10.12
CA ALA A 214 -1.51 -11.31 11.08
C ALA A 214 -2.10 -10.99 12.46
N PHE A 215 -3.17 -10.19 12.48
CA PHE A 215 -3.94 -9.88 13.68
C PHE A 215 -4.47 -11.15 14.34
N ASP A 216 -5.16 -12.01 13.57
CA ASP A 216 -5.75 -13.25 14.08
C ASP A 216 -4.69 -14.17 14.68
N TYR A 217 -3.56 -14.34 13.98
CA TYR A 217 -2.44 -15.13 14.49
C TYR A 217 -1.96 -14.59 15.83
N ARG A 218 -1.77 -13.26 15.95
CA ARG A 218 -1.30 -12.63 17.18
C ARG A 218 -2.28 -12.80 18.35
N HIS A 219 -3.58 -12.73 18.09
CA HIS A 219 -4.62 -12.77 19.14
C HIS A 219 -5.20 -14.17 19.38
N SER A 220 -4.88 -15.16 18.55
CA SER A 220 -5.34 -16.55 18.71
C SER A 220 -4.71 -17.31 19.89
N GLY A 221 -3.66 -16.75 20.50
CA GLY A 221 -2.83 -17.46 21.49
C GLY A 221 -1.80 -18.42 20.87
N ALA A 222 -1.79 -18.60 19.54
CA ALA A 222 -0.78 -19.40 18.85
C ALA A 222 0.56 -18.67 18.68
N ALA A 223 0.56 -17.33 18.68
CA ALA A 223 1.77 -16.54 18.55
C ALA A 223 2.63 -16.62 19.82
N GLU A 224 3.95 -16.79 19.65
CA GLU A 224 4.90 -16.77 20.75
C GLU A 224 4.79 -15.48 21.58
N THR A 225 4.87 -15.63 22.91
CA THR A 225 4.99 -14.51 23.82
C THR A 225 6.36 -13.86 23.63
N CYS A 226 6.37 -12.53 23.55
CA CYS A 226 7.64 -11.81 23.47
C CYS A 226 8.38 -12.02 24.79
N GLN A 227 9.61 -12.51 24.73
CA GLN A 227 10.44 -12.61 25.92
C GLN A 227 10.75 -11.18 26.41
N ILE A 228 10.19 -10.81 27.56
CA ILE A 228 10.64 -9.61 28.27
C ILE A 228 12.10 -9.90 28.66
N PRO A 229 13.09 -9.07 28.25
CA PRO A 229 14.44 -9.23 28.76
C PRO A 229 14.35 -9.18 30.28
N ARG A 230 14.77 -10.26 30.96
CA ARG A 230 14.93 -10.23 32.41
C ARG A 230 16.08 -9.26 32.68
N GLY A 231 15.71 -8.03 33.05
CA GLY A 231 16.65 -7.08 33.66
C GLY A 231 17.13 -7.57 35.01
#